data_AF-A0A381ZI01-F1
#
_entry.id   AF-A0A381ZI01-F1
#
_cell.length_a   1.000
_cell.length_b   1.000
_cell.length_c   1.000
_cell.angle_alpha   90.00
_cell.angle_beta   90.00
_cell.angle_gamma   90.00
#
_symmetry.space_group_name_H-M   'P 1'
#
loop_
_entity.id
_entity.type
_entity.pdbx_description
1 polymer ?
#
loop_
_entity_poly.entity_id
_entity_poly.type
_entity_poly.pdbx_seq_one_letter_code
_entity_poly.pdbx_strand_id
1 'polypeptide(L)'
;MGKTKEDTQKQQTLGSGLNQETEENIRVNLHGLSGEPEAVQVDIPSENLVEGSQFIYNNVAYQVTRTILEDVEHPLVYLMVLDIFADS
;
A
#
# COMPACT_ATOMS: atom_id res chain seq x y z
N MET A 1 9.14 40.31 -38.77
CA MET A 1 9.42 40.76 -37.39
C MET A 1 8.12 40.70 -36.59
N GLY A 2 8.03 39.88 -35.53
CA GLY A 2 6.90 39.90 -34.59
C GLY A 2 6.39 38.49 -34.21
N LYS A 3 6.52 38.14 -32.93
CA LYS A 3 6.32 36.83 -32.25
C LYS A 3 4.82 36.58 -31.95
N THR A 4 4.23 35.40 -32.18
CA THR A 4 3.99 34.22 -31.29
C THR A 4 3.06 34.39 -30.06
N LYS A 5 2.05 33.50 -30.01
CA LYS A 5 1.38 32.78 -28.89
C LYS A 5 -0.01 33.23 -28.41
N GLU A 6 -0.80 32.18 -28.16
CA GLU A 6 -1.98 32.04 -27.29
C GLU A 6 -3.32 32.59 -27.76
N ASP A 7 -4.16 31.67 -28.24
CA ASP A 7 -5.56 31.63 -27.81
C ASP A 7 -5.98 30.17 -27.64
N THR A 8 -5.85 29.73 -26.39
CA THR A 8 -6.39 28.48 -25.84
C THR A 8 -7.91 28.54 -25.89
N GLN A 9 -8.56 27.61 -26.60
CA GLN A 9 -9.99 27.40 -26.39
C GLN A 9 -10.45 25.96 -26.55
N LYS A 10 -10.64 25.34 -25.37
CA LYS A 10 -11.69 24.39 -24.97
C LYS A 10 -11.76 23.07 -25.73
N GLN A 11 -11.01 22.08 -25.24
CA GLN A 11 -11.50 20.71 -25.21
C GLN A 11 -12.06 20.36 -23.85
N GLN A 12 -13.15 19.63 -23.90
CA GLN A 12 -14.16 19.46 -22.88
C GLN A 12 -13.69 18.55 -21.75
N THR A 13 -14.16 18.90 -20.55
CA THR A 13 -14.08 18.14 -19.32
C THR A 13 -14.67 16.73 -19.50
N LEU A 14 -13.80 15.72 -19.50
CA LEU A 14 -14.10 14.35 -19.10
C LEU A 14 -13.32 14.19 -17.79
N GLY A 15 -13.96 14.22 -16.62
CA GLY A 15 -14.82 13.13 -16.19
C GLY A 15 -13.94 12.11 -15.48
N SER A 16 -13.84 12.25 -14.16
CA SER A 16 -13.14 11.36 -13.22
C SER A 16 -11.62 11.42 -13.27
N GLY A 17 -11.04 12.31 -12.46
CA GLY A 17 -9.76 12.02 -11.83
C GLY A 17 -9.94 10.79 -10.95
N LEU A 18 -9.82 9.60 -11.54
CA LEU A 18 -9.36 8.46 -10.78
C LEU A 18 -7.93 8.84 -10.45
N ASN A 19 -7.69 9.20 -9.19
CA ASN A 19 -6.36 9.20 -8.61
C ASN A 19 -5.66 7.96 -9.17
N GLN A 20 -4.63 8.17 -9.99
CA GLN A 20 -3.57 7.20 -10.07
C GLN A 20 -2.92 7.27 -8.70
N GLU A 21 -3.56 6.65 -7.70
CA GLU A 21 -2.89 6.30 -6.45
C GLU A 21 -1.74 5.44 -6.91
N THR A 22 -0.57 6.05 -6.84
CA THR A 22 0.66 5.40 -7.22
C THR A 22 0.74 4.18 -6.33
N GLU A 23 1.08 3.02 -6.89
CA GLU A 23 1.44 1.81 -6.14
C GLU A 23 2.72 2.13 -5.33
N GLU A 24 2.58 2.95 -4.30
CA GLU A 24 3.67 3.34 -3.42
C GLU A 24 3.84 2.20 -2.42
N ASN A 25 4.90 1.43 -2.62
CA ASN A 25 5.31 0.45 -1.64
C ASN A 25 5.90 1.17 -0.44
N ILE A 26 5.39 0.85 0.75
CA ILE A 26 5.89 1.37 2.02
C ILE A 26 6.64 0.26 2.73
N ARG A 27 7.83 0.58 3.24
CA ARG A 27 8.59 -0.32 4.10
C ARG A 27 7.95 -0.38 5.48
N VAL A 28 7.51 -1.57 5.89
CA VAL A 28 6.81 -1.79 7.16
C VAL A 28 7.49 -2.87 8.00
N ASN A 29 7.29 -2.82 9.32
CA ASN A 29 7.63 -3.89 10.25
C ASN A 29 6.40 -4.79 10.44
N LEU A 30 6.47 -6.04 10.00
CA LEU A 30 5.40 -7.03 10.16
C LEU A 30 5.54 -7.78 11.47
N HIS A 31 4.47 -7.77 12.27
CA HIS A 31 4.35 -8.53 13.50
C HIS A 31 3.22 -9.56 13.38
N GLY A 32 3.54 -10.82 13.70
CA GLY A 32 2.50 -11.82 13.97
C GLY A 32 1.78 -11.53 15.28
N LEU A 33 0.51 -11.93 15.39
CA LEU A 33 -0.29 -11.76 16.61
C LEU A 33 0.25 -12.50 17.84
N SER A 34 1.16 -13.47 17.65
CA SER A 34 1.72 -14.29 18.72
C SER A 34 2.87 -13.62 19.49
N GLY A 35 3.20 -12.37 19.18
CA GLY A 35 4.22 -11.62 19.93
C GLY A 35 5.65 -12.09 19.67
N GLU A 36 5.93 -12.58 18.46
CA GLU A 36 7.30 -12.88 18.05
C GLU A 36 8.20 -11.66 18.26
N PRO A 37 9.39 -11.84 18.86
CA PRO A 37 10.27 -10.72 19.23
C PRO A 37 10.88 -10.03 18.01
N GLU A 38 10.95 -10.72 16.87
CA GLU A 38 11.51 -10.20 15.63
C GLU A 38 10.41 -9.82 14.64
N ALA A 39 10.40 -8.54 14.25
CA ALA A 39 9.59 -8.05 13.14
C ALA A 39 10.32 -8.30 11.82
N VAL A 40 9.57 -8.69 10.78
CA VAL A 40 10.13 -8.80 9.42
C VAL A 40 9.87 -7.49 8.69
N GLN A 41 10.93 -6.89 8.13
CA GLN A 41 10.78 -5.72 7.26
C GLN A 41 10.42 -6.12 5.84
N VAL A 42 9.32 -5.59 5.34
CA VAL A 42 8.80 -5.89 3.99
C VAL A 42 8.30 -4.61 3.34
N ASP A 43 8.49 -4.50 2.03
CA ASP A 43 7.89 -3.45 1.21
C ASP A 43 6.51 -3.94 0.72
N ILE A 44 5.44 -3.27 1.14
CA ILE A 44 4.04 -3.65 0.83
C ILE A 44 3.33 -2.46 0.19
N PRO A 45 2.46 -2.68 -0.83
CA PRO A 45 1.63 -1.62 -1.38
C PRO A 45 0.82 -0.91 -0.29
N SER A 46 0.84 0.42 -0.25
CA SER A 46 0.16 1.22 0.76
C SER A 46 -1.35 0.91 0.88
N GLU A 47 -2.01 0.58 -0.23
CA GLU A 47 -3.41 0.15 -0.27
C GLU A 47 -3.70 -1.10 0.58
N ASN A 48 -2.70 -1.97 0.77
CA ASN A 48 -2.82 -3.18 1.57
C ASN A 48 -2.61 -2.92 3.07
N LEU A 49 -2.23 -1.71 3.49
CA LEU A 49 -2.01 -1.37 4.91
C LEU A 49 -3.28 -0.92 5.65
N VAL A 50 -4.45 -1.11 5.04
CA VAL A 50 -5.75 -0.80 5.65
C VAL A 50 -6.21 -1.94 6.55
N GLU A 51 -6.72 -1.63 7.75
CA GLU A 51 -7.26 -2.65 8.65
C GLU A 51 -8.40 -3.46 7.99
N GLY A 52 -8.33 -4.78 8.12
CA GLY A 52 -9.26 -5.73 7.49
C GLY A 52 -8.90 -6.13 6.06
N SER A 53 -7.96 -5.44 5.41
CA SER A 53 -7.44 -5.81 4.10
C SER A 53 -6.81 -7.21 4.14
N GLN A 54 -6.72 -7.85 2.99
CA GLN A 54 -6.07 -9.15 2.83
C GLN A 54 -5.10 -9.10 1.67
N PHE A 55 -3.95 -9.74 1.85
CA PHE A 55 -2.93 -9.85 0.82
C PHE A 55 -2.16 -11.16 0.97
N ILE A 56 -1.47 -11.56 -0.11
CA ILE A 56 -0.61 -12.74 -0.12
C ILE A 56 0.85 -12.27 -0.17
N TYR A 57 1.67 -12.80 0.74
CA TYR A 57 3.10 -12.56 0.74
C TYR A 57 3.84 -13.84 1.11
N ASN A 58 4.87 -14.19 0.32
CA ASN A 58 5.68 -15.39 0.53
C ASN A 58 4.83 -16.66 0.73
N ASN A 59 3.86 -16.89 -0.15
CA ASN A 59 2.92 -18.02 -0.11
C ASN A 59 2.03 -18.10 1.14
N VAL A 60 1.89 -17.02 1.90
CA VAL A 60 0.99 -16.95 3.05
C VAL A 60 -0.06 -15.87 2.80
N ALA A 61 -1.33 -16.20 3.01
CA ALA A 61 -2.43 -15.24 2.99
C ALA A 61 -2.57 -14.61 4.38
N TYR A 62 -2.59 -13.28 4.44
CA TYR A 62 -2.70 -12.51 5.67
C TYR A 62 -3.94 -11.63 5.67
N GLN A 63 -4.46 -11.34 6.87
CA GLN A 63 -5.35 -10.21 7.11
C GLN A 63 -4.65 -9.17 7.99
N VAL A 64 -4.72 -7.90 7.60
CA VAL A 64 -4.27 -6.79 8.44
C VAL A 64 -5.25 -6.61 9.59
N THR A 65 -4.74 -6.69 10.82
CA THR A 65 -5.55 -6.51 12.03
C THR A 65 -5.38 -5.13 12.64
N ARG A 66 -4.20 -4.53 12.46
CA ARG A 66 -3.89 -3.19 12.95
C ARG A 66 -2.71 -2.58 12.20
N THR A 67 -2.79 -1.29 11.91
CA THR A 67 -1.69 -0.52 11.32
C THR A 67 -1.37 0.69 12.20
N ILE A 68 -0.09 0.90 12.51
CA ILE A 68 0.40 2.06 13.26
C ILE A 68 1.37 2.83 12.35
N LEU A 69 0.93 3.99 11.86
CA LEU A 69 1.70 4.84 10.95
C LEU A 69 2.43 5.98 11.67
N GLU A 70 1.93 6.40 12.83
CA GLU A 70 2.40 7.60 13.53
C GLU A 70 3.57 7.31 14.48
N ASP A 71 4.47 8.29 14.63
CA ASP A 71 5.58 8.30 15.60
C ASP A 71 6.55 7.10 15.52
N VAL A 72 6.72 6.51 14.34
CA VAL A 72 7.65 5.40 14.07
C VAL A 72 8.45 5.61 12.78
N GLU A 73 9.70 5.13 12.74
CA GLU A 73 10.56 5.20 11.54
C GLU A 73 10.02 4.34 10.38
N HIS A 74 9.46 3.18 10.72
CA HIS A 74 8.75 2.30 9.80
C HIS A 74 7.42 1.90 10.42
N PRO A 75 6.30 1.98 9.68
CA PRO A 75 5.00 1.58 10.19
C PRO A 75 4.98 0.17 10.76
N LEU A 76 4.21 -0.03 11.83
CA LEU A 76 4.01 -1.34 12.44
C LEU A 76 2.69 -1.92 11.93
N VAL A 77 2.73 -3.15 11.41
CA VAL A 77 1.56 -3.84 10.87
C VAL A 77 1.40 -5.18 11.57
N TYR A 78 0.24 -5.37 12.20
CA TYR A 78 -0.11 -6.62 12.87
C TYR A 78 -0.95 -7.48 11.94
N LEU A 79 -0.55 -8.74 11.75
CA LEU A 79 -1.15 -9.65 10.78
C LEU A 79 -1.71 -10.92 11.44
N MET A 80 -2.86 -11.36 10.95
CA MET A 80 -3.39 -12.71 11.17
C MET A 80 -3.10 -13.57 9.94
N VAL A 81 -2.56 -14.79 10.15
CA VAL A 81 -2.44 -15.77 9.08
C VAL A 81 -3.81 -16.38 8.79
N LEU A 82 -4.20 -16.37 7.51
CA LEU A 82 -5.43 -16.99 7.03
C LEU A 82 -5.19 -18.38 6.43
N ASP A 83 -4.16 -18.49 5.58
CA ASP A 83 -3.82 -19.74 4.90
C ASP A 83 -2.32 -19.77 4.51
N ILE A 84 -1.78 -20.96 4.29
CA ILE A 84 -0.39 -21.19 3.86
C ILE A 84 -0.41 -22.11 2.64
N PHE A 85 0.03 -21.59 1.50
CA PHE A 85 0.17 -22.36 0.28
C PHE A 85 1.52 -23.07 0.27
N ALA A 86 1.52 -24.39 0.14
CA ALA A 86 2.74 -25.15 -0.10
C ALA A 86 3.07 -25.08 -1.59
N ASP A 87 4.34 -24.82 -1.94
CA ASP A 87 4.83 -25.02 -3.30
C ASP A 87 4.69 -26.52 -3.63
N SER A 88 3.77 -26.85 -4.53
CA SER A 88 3.48 -28.22 -4.98
C SER A 88 4.52 -28.75 -5.97
#